data_AF-A0AAW4XR65-F1
#
_entry.id   AF-A0AAW4XR65-F1
#
_cell.length_a   1.000
_cell.length_b   1.000
_cell.length_c   1.000
_cell.angle_alpha   90.00
_cell.angle_beta   90.00
_cell.angle_gamma   90.00
#
_symmetry.space_group_name_H-M   'P 1'
#
loop_
_entity.id
_entity.type
_entity.pdbx_description
1 polymer ?
#
loop_
_entity_poly.entity_id
_entity_poly.type
_entity_poly.pdbx_seq_one_letter_code
_entity_poly.pdbx_strand_id
1 'polypeptide(L)' 'APSYEVMMGGRIVAALCHGAFFGIGSVVAADMVAPNKRAGAIAMMFAGLTIANVLGVPFGTLLGQQLGWRSTFWA' A
#
# COMPACT_ATOMS: atom_id res chain seq x y z
N ALA A 1 8.53 -17.62 4.86
CA ALA A 1 7.71 -18.67 4.25
C ALA A 1 8.59 -19.90 4.10
N PRO A 2 8.22 -21.05 4.70
CA PRO A 2 9.09 -22.23 4.68
C PRO A 2 9.12 -22.91 3.30
N SER A 3 8.16 -22.65 2.41
CA SER A 3 8.12 -23.19 1.05
C SER A 3 7.73 -22.13 0.01
N TYR A 4 8.15 -22.36 -1.24
CA TYR A 4 7.90 -21.48 -2.37
C TYR A 4 6.40 -21.26 -2.63
N GLU A 5 5.60 -22.32 -2.51
CA GLU A 5 4.15 -22.27 -2.74
C GLU A 5 3.46 -21.29 -1.79
N VAL A 6 3.84 -21.29 -0.51
CA VAL A 6 3.31 -20.35 0.49
C VAL A 6 3.69 -18.91 0.14
N MET A 7 4.92 -18.68 -0.34
CA MET A 7 5.34 -17.35 -0.81
C MET A 7 4.53 -16.89 -2.02
N MET A 8 4.31 -17.78 -2.99
CA MET A 8 3.54 -17.46 -4.20
C MET A 8 2.07 -17.19 -3.87
N GLY A 9 1.44 -18.02 -3.03
CA GLY A 9 0.07 -17.81 -2.56
C GLY A 9 -0.08 -16.46 -1.86
N GLY A 10 0.87 -16.10 -0.98
CA GLY A 10 0.89 -14.79 -0.34
C GLY A 10 0.98 -13.62 -1.33
N ARG A 11 1.76 -13.76 -2.41
CA ARG A 11 1.85 -12.74 -3.47
C ARG A 11 0.55 -12.57 -4.24
N ILE A 12 -0.15 -13.66 -4.55
CA ILE A 12 -1.45 -13.61 -5.23
C ILE A 12 -2.46 -12.85 -4.36
N VAL A 13 -2.55 -13.21 -3.07
CA VAL A 13 -3.46 -12.53 -2.12
C VAL A 13 -3.11 -11.05 -2.02
N ALA A 14 -1.83 -10.70 -1.84
CA ALA A 14 -1.38 -9.32 -1.76
C ALA A 14 -1.71 -8.53 -3.04
N ALA A 15 -1.51 -9.11 -4.23
CA ALA A 15 -1.83 -8.48 -5.50
C ALA A 15 -3.33 -8.21 -5.65
N LEU A 16 -4.19 -9.16 -5.27
CA LEU A 16 -5.64 -8.99 -5.28
C LEU A 16 -6.09 -7.87 -4.34
N CYS A 17 -5.60 -7.87 -3.10
CA CYS A 17 -5.90 -6.83 -2.12
C CYS A 17 -5.43 -5.44 -2.60
N HIS A 18 -4.23 -5.37 -3.16
CA HIS A 18 -3.67 -4.13 -3.73
C HIS A 18 -4.56 -3.59 -4.85
N GLY A 19 -4.92 -4.43 -5.83
CA GLY A 19 -5.80 -4.01 -6.94
C GLY A 19 -7.17 -3.52 -6.47
N ALA A 20 -7.80 -4.24 -5.53
CA ALA A 20 -9.08 -3.85 -4.95
C ALA A 20 -9.00 -2.51 -4.19
N PHE A 21 -7.93 -2.28 -3.44
CA PHE A 21 -7.70 -1.04 -2.70
C PHE A 21 -7.61 0.18 -3.62
N PHE A 22 -6.83 0.10 -4.71
CA PHE A 22 -6.71 1.23 -5.64
C PHE A 22 -7.99 1.47 -6.45
N GLY A 23 -8.65 0.41 -6.89
CA GLY A 23 -9.93 0.52 -7.60
C GLY A 23 -11.01 1.17 -6.74
N ILE A 24 -11.31 0.58 -5.58
CA ILE A 24 -12.37 1.06 -4.70
C ILE A 24 -11.99 2.37 -4.03
N GLY A 25 -10.75 2.51 -3.57
CA GLY A 25 -10.27 3.71 -2.88
C GLY A 25 -10.36 4.96 -3.74
N SER A 26 -10.08 4.87 -5.04
CA SER A 26 -10.20 6.00 -5.96
C SER A 26 -11.64 6.43 -6.20
N VAL A 27 -12.57 5.47 -6.29
CA VAL A 27 -14.01 5.73 -6.39
C VAL A 27 -14.53 6.40 -5.12
N VAL A 28 -14.20 5.84 -3.95
CA VAL A 28 -14.61 6.40 -2.65
C VAL A 28 -14.04 7.81 -2.46
N ALA A 29 -12.77 8.04 -2.81
CA ALA A 29 -12.16 9.37 -2.75
C ALA A 29 -12.87 10.39 -3.65
N ALA A 30 -13.29 9.99 -4.85
CA ALA A 30 -14.04 10.83 -5.78
C ALA A 30 -15.47 11.11 -5.29
N ASP A 31 -16.09 10.19 -4.55
CA ASP A 31 -17.45 10.36 -4.02
C ASP A 31 -17.51 11.19 -2.73
N MET A 32 -16.40 11.34 -2.00
CA MET A 32 -16.31 12.22 -0.83
C MET A 32 -16.19 13.72 -1.16
N VAL A 33 -16.04 14.08 -2.44
CA VAL A 33 -15.84 15.47 -2.86
C VAL A 33 -16.86 15.90 -3.91
N ALA A 34 -17.04 17.21 -4.07
CA ALA A 34 -17.90 17.77 -5.11
C ALA A 34 -17.44 17.32 -6.52
N PRO A 35 -18.36 17.17 -7.51
CA PRO A 35 -18.03 16.63 -8.84
C PRO A 35 -16.88 17.34 -9.56
N ASN A 36 -16.76 18.66 -9.37
CA ASN A 36 -15.69 19.48 -9.95
C ASN A 36 -14.32 19.30 -9.29
N LYS A 37 -14.22 18.57 -8.16
CA LYS A 37 -12.97 18.33 -7.42
C LYS A 37 -12.50 16.87 -7.46
N ARG A 38 -13.23 15.98 -8.14
CA ARG A 38 -12.94 14.53 -8.20
C ARG A 38 -11.52 14.21 -8.67
N ALA A 39 -11.08 14.86 -9.75
CA ALA A 39 -9.73 14.67 -10.26
C ALA A 39 -8.64 15.03 -9.22
N GLY A 40 -8.86 16.09 -8.45
CA GLY A 40 -7.95 16.51 -7.37
C GLY A 40 -7.93 15.53 -6.19
N ALA A 41 -9.07 14.97 -5.82
CA ALA A 41 -9.14 13.95 -4.76
C ALA A 41 -8.40 12.67 -5.14
N ILE A 42 -8.56 12.21 -6.38
CA ILE A 42 -7.81 11.06 -6.92
C ILE A 42 -6.31 11.38 -6.93
N ALA A 43 -5.92 12.57 -7.40
CA ALA A 43 -4.52 12.99 -7.41
C ALA A 43 -3.91 13.03 -5.99
N MET A 44 -4.65 13.50 -4.98
CA MET A 44 -4.19 13.48 -3.58
C MET A 44 -4.02 12.06 -3.05
N MET A 45 -4.91 11.13 -3.38
CA MET A 45 -4.76 9.73 -3.00
C MET A 45 -3.45 9.14 -3.55
N PHE A 46 -3.13 9.39 -4.82
CA PHE A 46 -1.86 8.95 -5.41
C PHE A 46 -0.64 9.69 -4.84
N ALA A 47 -0.76 10.98 -4.51
CA ALA A 47 0.31 11.71 -3.83
C ALA A 47 0.61 11.09 -2.45
N GLY A 48 -0.41 10.65 -1.72
CA GLY A 48 -0.26 9.91 -0.48
C GLY A 48 0.53 8.62 -0.65
N LEU A 49 0.30 7.87 -1.74
CA LEU A 49 1.09 6.67 -2.06
C LEU A 49 2.58 6.99 -2.26
N THR A 50 2.90 8.07 -2.97
CA THR A 50 4.28 8.51 -3.17
C THR A 50 4.96 8.79 -1.83
N ILE A 51 4.31 9.56 -0.95
CA ILE A 51 4.83 9.87 0.39
C ILE A 51 5.01 8.58 1.20
N ALA A 52 4.03 7.68 1.15
CA ALA A 52 4.11 6.39 1.84
C ALA A 52 5.31 5.55 1.39
N ASN A 53 5.63 5.52 0.09
CA ASN A 53 6.81 4.82 -0.40
C ASN A 53 8.12 5.50 0.03
N VAL A 54 8.18 6.83 -0.07
CA VAL A 54 9.37 7.61 0.29
C VAL A 54 9.72 7.45 1.78
N LEU A 55 8.72 7.43 2.66
CA LEU A 55 8.95 7.30 4.10
C LEU A 55 8.98 5.83 4.56
N GLY A 56 8.13 5.00 3.99
CA GLY A 56 7.94 3.61 4.40
C GLY A 56 9.15 2.73 4.13
N VAL A 57 9.84 2.90 2.99
CA VAL A 57 11.01 2.08 2.65
C VAL A 57 12.19 2.32 3.60
N PRO A 58 12.61 3.58 3.88
CA PRO A 58 13.65 3.84 4.86
C PRO A 58 13.26 3.36 6.26
N PHE A 59 12.02 3.60 6.68
CA PHE A 59 11.54 3.20 8.00
C PHE A 59 11.51 1.68 8.17
N GLY A 60 10.99 0.96 7.17
CA GLY A 60 11.02 -0.50 7.13
C GLY A 60 12.45 -1.04 7.12
N THR A 61 13.36 -0.39 6.39
CA THR A 61 14.78 -0.78 6.37
C THR A 61 15.40 -0.62 7.76
N LEU A 62 15.17 0.50 8.45
CA LEU A 62 15.66 0.74 9.81
C LEU A 62 15.15 -0.31 10.80
N LEU A 63 13.85 -0.62 10.77
CA LEU A 63 13.26 -1.68 11.59
C LEU A 63 13.87 -3.05 11.25
N GLY A 64 14.04 -3.36 9.97
CA GLY A 64 14.65 -4.60 9.51
C GLY A 64 16.10 -4.78 9.97
N GLN A 65 16.87 -3.69 10.03
CA GLN A 65 18.25 -3.70 10.52
C GLN A 65 18.34 -3.87 12.04
N GLN A 66 17.44 -3.22 12.81
CA GLN A 66 17.52 -3.24 14.27
C GLN A 66 16.81 -4.44 14.91
N LEU A 67 15.64 -4.82 14.41
CA LEU A 67 14.75 -5.83 15.00
C LEU A 67 14.60 -7.08 14.13
N GLY A 68 15.35 -7.15 13.02
CA GLY A 68 15.28 -8.21 12.04
C GLY A 68 14.14 -8.03 11.05
N TRP A 69 14.30 -8.59 9.84
CA TRP A 69 13.37 -8.42 8.71
C TRP A 69 11.93 -8.85 8.99
N ARG A 70 11.68 -9.69 10.00
CA ARG A 70 10.31 -10.14 10.32
C ARG A 70 9.50 -9.03 10.99
N SER A 71 10.15 -8.13 11.70
CA SER A 71 9.51 -7.02 12.41
C SER A 71 8.75 -6.07 11.47
N THR A 72 9.23 -5.90 10.23
CA THR A 72 8.57 -5.06 9.21
C THR A 72 7.25 -5.61 8.68
N PHE A 73 6.89 -6.85 9.05
CA PHE A 73 5.58 -7.43 8.74
C PHE A 73 4.59 -7.30 9.91
N TRP A 74 5.08 -6.90 11.09
CA TRP A 74 4.25 -6.65 12.28
C TRP A 74 4.05 -5.15 12.55
N ALA A 75 5.02 -4.31 12.15
CA ALA A 75 4.93 -2.86 12.13
C ALA A 75 4.04 -2.38 10.99
#